data_AF-A0A7J8QZQ6-F1
#
_entry.id   AF-A0A7J8QZQ6-F1
#
_cell.length_a   1.000
_cell.length_b   1.000
_cell.length_c   1.000
_cell.angle_alpha   90.00
_cell.angle_beta   90.00
_cell.angle_gamma   90.00
#
_symmetry.space_group_name_H-M   'P 1'
#
loop_
_entity.id
_entity.type
_entity.pdbx_description
1 polymer ?
#
loop_
_entity_poly.entity_id
_entity_poly.type
_entity_poly.pdbx_seq_one_letter_code
_entity_poly.pdbx_strand_id
1 'polypeptide(L)'
;MFKDNLSFHKRLSLNGKLFHVCCCAHILNLLVHDGLSEIDDIIDNVKESMKHITTSTVHLTMFNDIIKQLQLPNKRLILDYCTWWNATYLMLSCVLEFKDVFPWYAQRDVSYNYFSSDEDWVRVKESIKELLMEKSLSKELWIRQMTDKM
;
A
#
# COMPACT_ATOMS: atom_id res chain seq x y z
N MET A 1 0.92 40.79 -2.17
CA MET A 1 2.38 41.06 -2.13
C MET A 1 3.12 39.74 -2.26
N PHE A 2 3.36 39.32 -3.51
CA PHE A 2 4.23 38.20 -3.85
C PHE A 2 5.66 38.68 -3.66
N LYS A 3 6.44 38.01 -2.80
CA LYS A 3 7.84 38.37 -2.56
C LYS A 3 8.70 37.24 -3.06
N ASP A 4 9.18 37.42 -4.28
CA ASP A 4 10.12 36.56 -4.98
C ASP A 4 11.39 36.40 -4.15
N ASN A 5 11.72 35.15 -3.83
CA ASN A 5 13.07 34.80 -3.37
C ASN A 5 13.36 33.34 -3.68
N LEU A 6 13.57 33.03 -4.95
CA LEU A 6 14.28 31.83 -5.38
C LEU A 6 15.48 32.30 -6.18
N SER A 7 16.56 32.53 -5.44
CA SER A 7 17.92 32.67 -5.95
C SER A 7 18.35 31.39 -6.68
N PHE A 8 17.83 31.21 -7.89
CA PHE A 8 18.21 30.14 -8.82
C PHE A 8 19.38 30.61 -9.70
N HIS A 9 20.42 31.15 -9.08
CA HIS A 9 21.64 31.53 -9.78
C HIS A 9 22.84 30.94 -9.06
N LYS A 10 23.24 29.73 -9.47
CA LYS A 10 24.58 29.47 -10.05
C LYS A 10 24.79 27.98 -10.31
N ARG A 11 25.12 27.69 -11.58
CA ARG A 11 25.53 26.39 -12.17
C ARG A 11 24.34 25.41 -12.28
N LEU A 12 23.90 25.01 -13.47
CA LEU A 12 24.68 24.19 -14.40
C LEU A 12 24.14 24.35 -15.84
N SER A 13 24.97 24.96 -16.68
CA SER A 13 24.83 24.97 -18.13
C SER A 13 25.09 23.57 -18.68
N LEU A 14 24.04 22.77 -18.83
CA LEU A 14 24.05 21.54 -19.65
C LEU A 14 22.69 21.40 -20.34
N ASN A 15 22.49 22.33 -21.29
CA ASN A 15 21.76 22.15 -22.54
C ASN A 15 20.35 21.54 -22.48
N GLY A 16 19.45 22.05 -21.63
CA GLY A 16 18.00 21.76 -21.64
C GLY A 16 17.57 20.33 -21.25
N LYS A 17 18.43 19.33 -21.48
CA LYS A 17 18.20 17.92 -21.16
C LYS A 17 18.15 17.67 -19.65
N LEU A 18 19.04 18.31 -18.87
CA LEU A 18 18.98 18.22 -17.39
C LEU A 18 17.70 18.87 -16.84
N PHE A 19 17.22 19.94 -17.46
CA PHE A 19 15.97 20.60 -17.05
C PHE A 19 14.76 19.68 -17.29
N HIS A 20 14.71 19.02 -18.46
CA HIS A 20 13.67 18.04 -18.76
C HIS A 20 13.72 16.82 -17.83
N VAL A 21 14.90 16.30 -17.48
CA VAL A 21 15.06 15.16 -16.55
C VAL A 21 14.67 15.53 -15.12
N CYS A 22 15.09 16.70 -14.60
CA CYS A 22 14.71 17.16 -13.27
C CYS A 22 13.20 17.47 -13.19
N CYS A 23 12.60 18.06 -14.23
CA CYS A 23 11.16 18.28 -14.29
C CYS A 23 10.39 16.96 -14.37
N CYS A 24 10.83 15.98 -15.18
CA CYS A 24 10.20 14.66 -15.23
C CYS A 24 10.32 13.92 -13.89
N ALA A 25 11.50 13.93 -13.25
CA ALA A 25 11.68 13.33 -11.94
C ALA A 25 10.81 14.02 -10.87
N HIS A 26 10.69 15.35 -10.93
CA HIS A 26 9.83 16.11 -10.04
C HIS A 26 8.34 15.82 -10.26
N ILE A 27 7.88 15.78 -11.51
CA ILE A 27 6.49 15.41 -11.87
C ILE A 27 6.20 13.98 -11.44
N LEU A 28 7.12 13.04 -11.69
CA LEU A 28 6.99 11.66 -11.22
C LEU A 28 6.93 11.59 -9.69
N ASN A 29 7.76 12.36 -8.99
CA ASN A 29 7.73 12.42 -7.52
C ASN A 29 6.39 12.96 -7.01
N LEU A 30 5.84 14.00 -7.65
CA LEU A 30 4.52 14.53 -7.32
C LEU A 30 3.41 13.49 -7.57
N LEU A 31 3.43 12.79 -8.71
CA LEU A 31 2.46 11.73 -9.02
C LEU A 31 2.55 10.55 -8.05
N VAL A 32 3.77 10.13 -7.69
CA VAL A 32 3.99 9.07 -6.70
C VAL A 32 3.50 9.50 -5.32
N HIS A 33 3.79 10.74 -4.89
CA HIS A 33 3.30 11.22 -3.60
C HIS A 33 1.77 11.36 -3.56
N ASP A 34 1.16 11.82 -4.65
CA ASP A 34 -0.30 11.94 -4.77
C ASP A 34 -0.96 10.55 -4.69
N GLY A 35 -0.47 9.57 -5.45
CA GLY A 35 -0.94 8.18 -5.37
C GLY A 35 -0.70 7.54 -4.00
N LEU A 36 0.45 7.78 -3.37
CA LEU A 36 0.71 7.29 -2.00
C LEU A 36 -0.23 7.88 -0.97
N SER A 37 -0.68 9.13 -1.15
CA SER A 37 -1.66 9.75 -0.25
C SER A 37 -3.06 9.13 -0.37
N GLU A 38 -3.45 8.73 -1.58
CA GLU A 38 -4.71 8.01 -1.87
C GLU A 38 -4.71 6.56 -1.36
N ILE A 39 -3.54 6.05 -0.96
CA ILE A 39 -3.36 4.70 -0.41
C ILE A 39 -3.31 4.72 1.12
N ASP A 40 -2.99 5.86 1.75
CA ASP A 40 -2.75 5.93 3.19
C ASP A 40 -4.03 5.62 4.01
N ASP A 41 -5.18 6.11 3.55
CA ASP A 41 -6.48 5.79 4.16
C ASP A 41 -6.82 4.29 4.04
N ILE A 42 -6.52 3.67 2.90
CA ILE A 42 -6.71 2.22 2.70
C ILE A 42 -5.79 1.45 3.64
N ILE A 43 -4.51 1.83 3.72
CA ILE A 43 -3.53 1.20 4.58
C ILE A 43 -4.00 1.25 6.04
N ASP A 44 -4.46 2.41 6.50
CA ASP A 44 -4.90 2.58 7.88
C ASP A 44 -6.20 1.82 8.16
N ASN A 45 -7.13 1.78 7.21
CA ASN A 45 -8.32 0.94 7.32
C ASN A 45 -7.95 -0.55 7.42
N VAL A 46 -6.98 -1.02 6.63
CA VAL A 46 -6.47 -2.40 6.69
C VAL A 46 -5.82 -2.67 8.05
N LYS A 47 -4.99 -1.75 8.55
CA LYS A 47 -4.32 -1.89 9.85
C LYS A 47 -5.34 -1.98 10.97
N GLU A 48 -6.31 -1.07 11.04
CA GLU A 48 -7.31 -1.07 12.11
C GLU A 48 -8.23 -2.29 12.02
N SER A 49 -8.59 -2.73 10.81
CA SER A 49 -9.30 -4.00 10.61
C SER A 49 -8.53 -5.20 11.17
N MET A 50 -7.25 -5.31 10.81
CA MET A 50 -6.41 -6.42 11.27
C MET A 50 -6.18 -6.36 12.77
N LYS A 51 -5.96 -5.16 13.32
CA LYS A 51 -5.87 -4.92 14.75
C LYS A 51 -7.15 -5.33 15.46
N HIS A 52 -8.34 -4.96 14.98
CA HIS A 52 -9.62 -5.39 15.56
C HIS A 52 -9.71 -6.92 15.66
N ILE A 53 -9.40 -7.62 14.57
CA ILE A 53 -9.44 -9.10 14.51
C ILE A 53 -8.44 -9.72 15.50
N THR A 54 -7.27 -9.13 15.66
CA THR A 54 -6.14 -9.71 16.40
C THR A 54 -6.05 -9.27 17.85
N THR A 55 -6.75 -8.19 18.23
CA THR A 55 -6.70 -7.60 19.58
C THR A 55 -7.24 -8.55 20.64
N SER A 56 -8.22 -9.39 20.31
CA SER A 56 -8.80 -10.34 21.26
C SER A 56 -8.83 -11.76 20.71
N THR A 57 -8.64 -12.73 21.61
CA THR A 57 -8.75 -14.15 21.29
C THR A 57 -10.15 -14.53 20.81
N VAL A 58 -11.19 -13.79 21.20
CA VAL A 58 -12.57 -13.99 20.75
C VAL A 58 -12.72 -13.62 19.27
N HIS A 59 -12.24 -12.44 18.87
CA HIS A 59 -12.27 -12.00 17.47
C HIS A 59 -11.44 -12.92 16.57
N LEU A 60 -10.25 -13.29 17.03
CA LEU A 60 -9.36 -14.17 16.27
C LEU A 60 -9.95 -15.59 16.12
N THR A 61 -10.60 -16.12 17.17
CA THR A 61 -11.26 -17.43 17.09
C THR A 61 -12.45 -17.39 16.15
N MET A 62 -13.27 -16.34 16.22
CA MET A 62 -14.40 -16.15 15.31
C MET A 62 -13.96 -16.11 13.85
N PHE A 63 -12.90 -15.34 13.54
CA PHE A 63 -12.35 -15.25 12.20
C PHE A 63 -11.81 -16.61 11.72
N ASN A 64 -11.10 -17.34 12.58
CA ASN A 64 -10.60 -18.68 12.29
C ASN A 64 -11.72 -19.70 12.06
N ASP A 65 -12.84 -19.60 12.78
CA ASP A 65 -13.97 -20.50 12.58
C ASP A 65 -14.67 -20.27 11.25
N ILE A 66 -14.73 -19.03 10.77
CA ILE A 66 -15.21 -18.72 9.41
C ILE A 66 -14.26 -19.34 8.37
N ILE A 67 -12.94 -19.19 8.53
CA ILE A 67 -11.94 -19.81 7.64
C ILE A 67 -12.15 -21.33 7.54
N LYS A 68 -12.40 -22.00 8.68
CA LYS A 68 -12.69 -23.45 8.72
C LYS A 68 -14.00 -23.78 8.00
N GLN A 69 -15.05 -22.99 8.20
CA GLN A 69 -16.35 -23.20 7.57
C GLN A 69 -16.28 -23.03 6.05
N LEU A 70 -15.47 -22.09 5.57
CA LEU A 70 -15.18 -21.91 4.15
C LEU A 70 -14.18 -22.93 3.58
N GLN A 71 -13.69 -23.86 4.42
CA GLN A 71 -12.74 -24.91 4.05
C GLN A 71 -11.44 -24.36 3.42
N LEU A 72 -10.83 -23.35 4.05
CA LEU A 72 -9.64 -22.66 3.55
C LEU A 72 -8.37 -23.09 4.33
N PRO A 73 -7.77 -24.27 4.04
CA PRO A 73 -6.76 -24.90 4.90
C PRO A 73 -5.43 -24.13 5.02
N ASN A 74 -5.07 -23.33 4.02
CA ASN A 74 -3.82 -22.57 4.02
C ASN A 74 -3.96 -21.17 4.62
N LYS A 75 -5.18 -20.66 4.75
CA LYS A 75 -5.42 -19.27 5.16
C LYS A 75 -5.12 -19.06 6.64
N ARG A 76 -5.32 -20.04 7.52
CA ARG A 76 -4.96 -19.88 8.96
C ARG A 76 -3.47 -19.54 9.19
N LEU A 77 -2.56 -20.25 8.53
CA LEU A 77 -1.12 -20.02 8.65
C LEU A 77 -0.71 -18.63 8.14
N ILE A 78 -1.40 -18.17 7.09
CA ILE A 78 -1.20 -16.84 6.54
C ILE A 78 -1.63 -15.80 7.59
N LEU A 79 -2.74 -15.99 8.31
CA LEU A 79 -3.23 -15.00 9.28
C LEU A 79 -2.24 -14.77 10.41
N ASP A 80 -1.72 -15.85 10.99
CA ASP A 80 -0.71 -15.81 12.05
C ASP A 80 0.54 -15.04 11.58
N TYR A 81 0.97 -15.29 10.34
CA TYR A 81 2.05 -14.55 9.70
C TYR A 81 1.72 -13.05 9.56
N CYS A 82 0.51 -12.70 9.13
CA CYS A 82 0.11 -11.31 8.88
C CYS A 82 0.03 -10.43 10.10
N THR A 83 -0.13 -11.02 11.28
CA THR A 83 -0.10 -10.28 12.55
C THR A 83 1.30 -9.73 12.90
N TRP A 84 2.37 -10.16 12.20
CA TRP A 84 3.76 -9.89 12.56
C TRP A 84 4.54 -8.94 11.61
N TRP A 85 4.01 -8.51 10.46
CA TRP A 85 4.82 -7.77 9.47
C TRP A 85 4.66 -6.26 9.50
N ASN A 86 5.79 -5.59 9.70
CA ASN A 86 5.95 -4.12 9.63
C ASN A 86 5.90 -3.54 8.19
N ALA A 87 5.64 -4.36 7.16
CA ALA A 87 5.70 -3.93 5.76
C ALA A 87 4.31 -3.87 5.11
N THR A 88 3.90 -2.67 4.67
CA THR A 88 2.61 -2.36 4.05
C THR A 88 2.19 -3.34 2.96
N TYR A 89 3.07 -3.63 2.00
CA TYR A 89 2.77 -4.56 0.90
C TYR A 89 2.37 -5.96 1.37
N LEU A 90 3.07 -6.50 2.38
CA LEU A 90 2.80 -7.85 2.89
C LEU A 90 1.45 -7.88 3.62
N MET A 91 1.14 -6.83 4.38
CA MET A 91 -0.16 -6.67 5.04
C MET A 91 -1.30 -6.60 4.03
N LEU A 92 -1.19 -5.77 3.00
CA LEU A 92 -2.21 -5.65 1.94
C LEU A 92 -2.40 -6.96 1.19
N SER A 93 -1.30 -7.59 0.77
CA SER A 93 -1.34 -8.88 0.04
C SER A 93 -1.99 -9.97 0.89
N CYS A 94 -1.69 -9.98 2.18
CA CYS A 94 -2.31 -10.89 3.11
C CYS A 94 -3.82 -10.68 3.23
N VAL A 95 -4.26 -9.45 3.51
CA VAL A 95 -5.68 -9.17 3.70
C VAL A 95 -6.49 -9.53 2.46
N LEU A 96 -5.90 -9.37 1.27
CA LEU A 96 -6.50 -9.81 0.02
C LEU A 96 -6.74 -11.32 -0.05
N GLU A 97 -5.84 -12.14 0.52
CA GLU A 97 -6.05 -13.60 0.61
C GLU A 97 -7.28 -13.96 1.44
N PHE A 98 -7.71 -13.12 2.38
CA PHE A 98 -8.90 -13.36 3.20
C PHE A 98 -10.14 -12.60 2.73
N LYS A 99 -10.14 -12.00 1.53
CA LYS A 99 -11.28 -11.21 1.01
C LYS A 99 -12.64 -11.87 1.29
N ASP A 100 -12.77 -13.17 1.02
CA ASP A 100 -14.04 -13.89 1.16
C ASP A 100 -14.48 -14.13 2.61
N VAL A 101 -13.60 -13.94 3.59
CA VAL A 101 -13.86 -14.16 5.03
C VAL A 101 -14.51 -12.94 5.66
N PHE A 102 -14.09 -11.73 5.25
CA PHE A 102 -14.53 -10.47 5.85
C PHE A 102 -16.05 -10.24 5.81
N PRO A 103 -16.79 -10.53 4.72
CA PRO A 103 -18.24 -10.36 4.71
C PRO A 103 -18.96 -11.21 5.78
N TRP A 104 -18.49 -12.43 6.02
CA TRP A 104 -19.04 -13.30 7.07
C TRP A 104 -18.65 -12.84 8.46
N TYR A 105 -17.46 -12.26 8.60
CA TYR A 105 -16.99 -11.71 9.86
C TYR A 105 -17.82 -10.50 10.27
N ALA A 106 -18.02 -9.55 9.35
CA ALA A 106 -18.87 -8.37 9.55
C ALA A 106 -20.33 -8.72 9.91
N GLN A 107 -20.86 -9.83 9.38
CA GLN A 107 -22.19 -10.32 9.76
C GLN A 107 -22.27 -10.84 11.20
N ARG A 108 -21.15 -11.33 11.76
CA ARG A 108 -21.11 -11.89 13.12
C ARG A 108 -20.72 -10.87 14.17
N ASP A 109 -19.87 -9.92 13.81
CA ASP A 109 -19.42 -8.85 14.69
C ASP A 109 -20.02 -7.51 14.25
N VAL A 110 -21.11 -7.12 14.91
CA VAL A 110 -21.82 -5.85 14.63
C VAL A 110 -20.94 -4.63 14.93
N SER A 111 -19.88 -4.78 15.73
CA SER A 111 -18.93 -3.70 16.02
C SER A 111 -17.88 -3.52 14.92
N TYR A 112 -17.77 -4.47 13.99
CA TYR A 112 -16.84 -4.41 12.88
C TYR A 112 -17.37 -3.47 11.78
N ASN A 113 -16.73 -2.31 11.64
CA ASN A 113 -17.09 -1.26 10.68
C ASN A 113 -15.98 -0.95 9.67
N TYR A 114 -14.99 -1.83 9.56
CA TYR A 114 -13.89 -1.73 8.61
C TYR A 114 -14.20 -2.56 7.35
N PHE A 115 -13.56 -2.26 6.21
CA PHE A 115 -13.71 -2.99 4.94
C PHE A 115 -15.16 -3.41 4.63
N SER A 116 -15.98 -2.45 4.23
CA SER A 116 -17.44 -2.63 4.15
C SER A 116 -17.97 -2.70 2.71
N SER A 117 -17.16 -2.36 1.72
CA SER A 117 -17.58 -2.30 0.31
C SER A 117 -16.70 -3.14 -0.62
N ASP A 118 -17.27 -3.53 -1.77
CA ASP A 118 -16.49 -4.14 -2.86
C ASP A 118 -15.45 -3.18 -3.45
N GLU A 119 -15.70 -1.87 -3.33
CA GLU A 119 -14.80 -0.80 -3.77
C GLU A 119 -13.50 -0.79 -2.96
N ASP A 120 -13.58 -1.01 -1.63
CA ASP A 120 -12.39 -1.13 -0.76
C ASP A 120 -11.42 -2.21 -1.28
N TRP A 121 -11.96 -3.33 -1.79
CA TRP A 121 -11.16 -4.43 -2.34
C TRP A 121 -10.53 -4.10 -3.70
N VAL A 122 -11.17 -3.25 -4.51
CA VAL A 122 -10.58 -2.74 -5.75
C VAL A 122 -9.41 -1.83 -5.41
N ARG A 123 -9.64 -0.90 -4.49
CA ARG A 123 -8.64 0.04 -3.99
C ARG A 123 -7.41 -0.67 -3.41
N VAL A 124 -7.58 -1.70 -2.55
CA VAL A 124 -6.45 -2.53 -2.06
C VAL A 124 -5.64 -3.17 -3.18
N LYS A 125 -6.31 -3.70 -4.22
CA LYS A 125 -5.62 -4.33 -5.36
C LYS A 125 -4.82 -3.29 -6.15
N GLU A 126 -5.35 -2.09 -6.30
CA GLU A 126 -4.66 -0.97 -6.96
C GLU A 126 -3.45 -0.52 -6.15
N SER A 127 -3.60 -0.36 -4.83
CA SER A 127 -2.49 -0.06 -3.92
C SER A 127 -1.36 -1.08 -4.00
N ILE A 128 -1.68 -2.38 -4.06
CA ILE A 128 -0.67 -3.43 -4.23
C ILE A 128 0.07 -3.27 -5.56
N LYS A 129 -0.64 -2.96 -6.66
CA LYS A 129 -0.02 -2.75 -7.97
C LYS A 129 0.89 -1.52 -7.96
N GLU A 130 0.47 -0.42 -7.35
CA GLU A 130 1.28 0.79 -7.24
C GLU A 130 2.57 0.54 -6.45
N LEU A 131 2.48 -0.13 -5.30
CA LEU A 131 3.64 -0.53 -4.50
C LEU A 131 4.59 -1.48 -5.26
N LEU A 132 4.06 -2.34 -6.13
CA LEU A 132 4.87 -3.20 -7.00
C LEU A 132 5.54 -2.41 -8.13
N MET A 133 4.84 -1.46 -8.74
CA MET A 133 5.38 -0.58 -9.77
C MET A 133 6.48 0.32 -9.21
N GLU A 134 6.32 0.89 -8.01
CA GLU A 134 7.36 1.65 -7.34
C GLU A 134 8.64 0.83 -7.12
N LYS A 135 8.51 -0.41 -6.63
CA LYS A 135 9.65 -1.32 -6.45
C LYS A 135 10.33 -1.68 -7.77
N SER A 136 9.57 -1.82 -8.86
CA SER A 136 10.10 -2.06 -10.20
C SER A 136 10.82 -0.82 -10.74
N LEU A 137 10.21 0.36 -10.64
CA LEU A 137 10.76 1.64 -11.07
C LEU A 137 12.02 2.00 -10.30
N SER A 138 12.06 1.76 -8.98
CA SER A 138 13.24 1.97 -8.16
C SER A 138 14.42 1.13 -8.67
N LYS A 139 14.21 -0.17 -8.93
CA LYS A 139 15.25 -1.03 -9.53
C LYS A 139 15.71 -0.53 -10.90
N GLU A 140 14.78 -0.16 -11.78
CA GLU A 140 15.12 0.37 -13.11
C GLU A 140 15.85 1.72 -13.04
N LEU A 141 15.46 2.59 -12.11
CA LEU A 141 16.09 3.89 -11.89
C LEU A 141 17.53 3.73 -11.39
N TRP A 142 17.77 2.80 -10.46
CA TRP A 142 19.11 2.43 -9.99
C TRP A 142 19.96 1.83 -11.12
N ILE A 143 19.40 0.92 -11.92
CA ILE A 143 20.09 0.32 -13.07
C ILE A 143 20.47 1.40 -14.10
N ARG A 144 19.54 2.30 -14.45
CA ARG A 144 19.79 3.39 -15.39
C ARG A 144 20.85 4.37 -14.88
N GLN A 145 20.82 4.73 -13.60
CA GLN A 145 21.85 5.60 -12.99
C GLN A 145 23.25 4.97 -12.96
N MET A 146 23.35 3.64 -12.87
CA MET A 146 24.63 2.94 -13.02
C MET A 146 25.10 2.90 -14.48
N THR A 147 24.17 2.73 -15.41
CA THR A 147 24.48 2.63 -16.85
C THR A 147 24.92 3.98 -17.41
N ASP A 148 24.36 5.10 -16.93
CA ASP A 148 24.75 6.46 -17.32
C ASP A 148 26.09 6.93 -16.70
N LYS A 149 26.68 6.15 -15.78
CA LYS A 149 27.98 6.42 -15.14
C LYS A 149 29.12 5.53 -15.65
N MET A 150 28.85 4.65 -16.62
CA MET A 150 29.86 3.88 -17.37
C MET A 150 30.06 4.50 -18.76
#